data_AF-A0A6M2E3P8-F1
#
_entry.id   AF-A0A6M2E3P8-F1
#
_cell.length_a   1.000
_cell.length_b   1.000
_cell.length_c   1.000
_cell.angle_alpha   90.00
_cell.angle_beta   90.00
_cell.angle_gamma   90.00
#
_symmetry.space_group_name_H-M   'P 1'
#
loop_
_entity.id
_entity.type
_entity.pdbx_description
1 polymer ?
#
loop_
_entity_poly.entity_id
_entity_poly.type
_entity_poly.pdbx_seq_one_letter_code
_entity_poly.pdbx_strand_id
1 'polypeptide(L)'
;MMLLWIFALAIGTVASTDKGNVGAVQGCGDGANPSVKPEEKNYGLVIDVNSCQKKVLHVSNIEFPASCIIYCPYKNYSYPLPDGTRCLQFYKKKFLQERKDNSQHTCLLGYCRRGICRPIRRPNKVRCTVPENRRDLRE
;
A
#
# COMPACT_ATOMS: atom_id res chain seq x y z
N MET A 1 19.34 -42.03 -27.84
CA MET A 1 19.52 -41.97 -29.30
C MET A 1 18.14 -41.91 -29.93
N MET A 2 17.55 -40.72 -30.02
CA MET A 2 17.64 -39.69 -31.06
C MET A 2 16.58 -39.91 -32.15
N LEU A 3 15.66 -38.94 -32.22
CA LEU A 3 14.46 -38.89 -33.07
C LEU A 3 14.81 -38.74 -34.56
N LEU A 4 14.04 -39.41 -35.41
CA LEU A 4 13.97 -39.11 -36.85
C LEU A 4 12.62 -38.46 -37.17
N TRP A 5 12.71 -37.16 -37.46
CA TRP A 5 11.65 -36.28 -37.96
C TRP A 5 11.56 -36.39 -39.47
N ILE A 6 10.38 -36.63 -40.05
CA ILE A 6 9.98 -36.04 -41.34
C ILE A 6 8.44 -35.95 -41.40
N PHE A 7 7.87 -34.76 -41.19
CA PHE A 7 6.60 -34.39 -41.83
C PHE A 7 6.80 -33.00 -42.42
N ALA A 8 6.98 -32.98 -43.74
CA ALA A 8 6.99 -31.78 -44.54
C ALA A 8 5.54 -31.35 -44.79
N LEU A 9 5.18 -30.15 -44.31
CA LEU A 9 4.01 -29.42 -44.80
C LEU A 9 4.48 -28.02 -45.18
N ALA A 10 4.58 -27.82 -46.49
CA ALA A 10 4.84 -26.54 -47.12
C ALA A 10 3.52 -25.94 -47.64
N ILE A 11 3.54 -24.61 -47.76
CA ILE A 11 2.62 -23.71 -48.49
C ILE A 11 1.38 -23.29 -47.68
N GLY A 12 1.05 -22.01 -47.51
CA GLY A 12 1.59 -20.80 -48.12
C GLY A 12 1.11 -19.53 -47.41
N THR A 13 1.86 -18.45 -47.62
CA THR A 13 1.62 -17.11 -47.07
C THR A 13 0.43 -16.44 -47.75
N VAL A 14 -0.59 -16.07 -46.97
CA VAL A 14 -1.57 -15.06 -47.38
C VAL A 14 -1.15 -13.72 -46.79
N ALA A 15 -0.58 -12.87 -47.66
CA ALA A 15 -0.49 -11.45 -47.42
C ALA A 15 -1.89 -10.86 -47.63
N SER A 16 -2.49 -10.32 -46.57
CA SER A 16 -3.65 -9.43 -46.67
C SER A 16 -3.19 -8.07 -46.19
N THR A 17 -2.76 -7.26 -47.14
CA THR A 17 -2.70 -5.81 -47.02
C THR A 17 -4.10 -5.27 -47.22
N ASP A 18 -4.81 -5.04 -46.12
CA ASP A 18 -6.00 -4.21 -46.12
C ASP A 18 -5.71 -2.92 -45.34
N LYS A 19 -5.32 -1.93 -46.15
CA LYS A 19 -5.17 -0.53 -45.82
C LYS A 19 -6.57 0.06 -45.70
N GLY A 20 -7.18 -0.08 -44.53
CA GLY A 20 -8.43 0.58 -44.17
C GLY A 20 -8.20 1.49 -42.98
N ASN A 21 -8.21 2.81 -43.21
CA ASN A 21 -8.29 3.81 -42.15
C ASN A 21 -9.55 3.56 -41.32
N VAL A 22 -9.42 2.83 -40.22
CA VAL A 22 -10.45 2.77 -39.18
C VAL A 22 -10.45 4.14 -38.54
N GLY A 23 -11.46 4.92 -38.89
CA GLY A 23 -11.66 6.29 -38.44
C GLY A 23 -11.47 6.41 -36.94
N ALA A 24 -10.64 7.37 -36.55
CA ALA A 24 -10.61 7.87 -35.19
C ALA A 24 -12.03 8.36 -34.88
N VAL A 25 -12.78 7.58 -34.10
CA VAL A 25 -13.96 8.10 -33.43
C VAL A 25 -13.42 9.10 -32.42
N GLN A 26 -13.54 10.37 -32.80
CA GLN A 26 -13.28 11.54 -31.99
C GLN A 26 -14.23 11.52 -30.79
N GLY A 27 -13.82 10.81 -29.75
CA GLY A 27 -14.45 10.84 -28.45
C GLY A 27 -14.24 12.21 -27.84
N CYS A 28 -15.31 13.01 -27.84
CA CYS A 28 -15.40 14.30 -27.19
C CYS A 28 -15.07 14.14 -25.69
N GLY A 29 -14.04 14.86 -25.21
CA GLY A 29 -13.59 14.77 -23.83
C GLY A 29 -12.32 15.57 -23.58
N ASP A 30 -12.30 16.83 -23.98
CA ASP A 30 -11.29 17.80 -23.52
C ASP A 30 -11.27 17.85 -21.99
N GLY A 31 -10.08 17.73 -21.41
CA GLY A 31 -9.85 18.08 -20.01
C GLY A 31 -9.89 16.93 -18.99
N ALA A 32 -9.28 15.78 -19.28
CA ALA A 32 -8.82 14.89 -18.21
C ALA A 32 -7.55 15.47 -17.58
N ASN A 33 -7.74 16.46 -16.69
CA ASN A 33 -6.80 16.74 -15.61
C ASN A 33 -6.38 15.37 -15.03
N PRO A 34 -5.09 15.00 -14.93
CA PRO A 34 -4.72 13.76 -14.26
C PRO A 34 -5.11 13.95 -12.80
N SER A 35 -6.34 13.59 -12.46
CA SER A 35 -6.78 13.35 -11.11
C SER A 35 -5.95 12.17 -10.64
N VAL A 36 -4.76 12.50 -10.13
CA VAL A 36 -3.88 11.58 -9.42
C VAL A 36 -4.75 10.97 -8.35
N LYS A 37 -5.20 9.74 -8.56
CA LYS A 37 -5.90 8.96 -7.53
C LYS A 37 -5.04 9.07 -6.27
N PRO A 38 -5.57 9.57 -5.14
CA PRO A 38 -4.81 9.61 -3.91
C PRO A 38 -4.31 8.20 -3.64
N GLU A 39 -2.99 8.00 -3.58
CA GLU A 39 -2.42 6.70 -3.22
C GLU A 39 -3.06 6.24 -1.90
N GLU A 40 -3.44 4.96 -1.83
CA GLU A 40 -4.06 4.39 -0.64
C GLU A 40 -3.12 4.53 0.56
N LYS A 41 -3.42 5.54 1.38
CA LYS A 41 -2.60 5.90 2.53
C LYS A 41 -2.76 4.87 3.63
N ASN A 42 -1.69 4.12 3.91
CA ASN A 42 -1.70 2.99 4.84
C ASN A 42 -1.43 3.38 6.32
N TYR A 43 -1.40 4.66 6.68
CA TYR A 43 -1.19 5.10 8.07
C TYR A 43 -1.39 6.61 8.17
N GLY A 44 -1.71 7.10 9.36
CA GLY A 44 -1.60 8.52 9.69
C GLY A 44 -0.14 8.89 9.95
N LEU A 45 0.23 10.13 9.66
CA LEU A 45 1.52 10.71 10.01
C LEU A 45 1.30 11.76 11.11
N VAL A 46 1.95 11.55 12.25
CA VAL A 46 2.02 12.52 13.35
C VAL A 46 3.43 13.07 13.38
N ILE A 47 3.56 14.39 13.22
CA ILE A 47 4.85 15.07 13.27
C ILE A 47 4.94 15.78 14.63
N ASP A 48 5.91 15.41 15.47
CA ASP A 48 6.13 16.10 16.74
C ASP A 48 6.88 17.43 16.57
N VAL A 49 7.04 18.19 17.65
CA VAL A 49 7.71 19.50 17.61
C VAL A 49 9.17 19.43 17.18
N ASN A 50 9.82 18.28 17.39
CA ASN A 50 11.19 18.02 16.94
C ASN A 50 11.24 17.62 15.46
N SER A 51 10.13 17.78 14.74
CA SER A 51 9.91 17.38 13.36
C SER A 51 10.11 15.89 13.12
N CYS A 52 10.02 15.07 14.17
CA CYS A 52 10.07 13.61 14.04
C CYS A 52 8.70 13.07 13.68
N GLN A 53 8.70 12.12 12.75
CA GLN A 53 7.52 11.55 12.14
C GLN A 53 7.22 10.19 12.76
N LYS A 54 6.01 10.06 13.29
CA LYS A 54 5.43 8.85 13.86
C LYS A 54 4.32 8.37 12.93
N LYS A 55 4.38 7.10 12.54
CA LYS A 55 3.30 6.46 11.77
C LYS A 55 2.29 5.90 12.75
N VAL A 56 1.01 6.19 12.57
CA VAL A 56 -0.03 5.84 13.55
C VAL A 56 -1.29 5.26 12.91
N LEU A 57 -2.01 4.48 13.69
CA LEU A 57 -3.31 3.89 13.38
C LEU A 57 -4.21 4.01 14.61
N HIS A 58 -5.51 4.13 14.40
CA HIS A 58 -6.49 4.18 15.47
C HIS A 58 -7.20 2.85 15.63
N VAL A 59 -7.43 2.43 16.87
CA VAL A 59 -8.43 1.42 17.22
C VAL A 59 -9.48 2.12 18.07
N SER A 60 -10.68 2.24 17.52
CA SER A 60 -11.71 3.15 18.04
C SER A 60 -11.16 4.58 18.15
N ASN A 61 -10.88 5.07 19.37
CA ASN A 61 -10.34 6.41 19.63
C ASN A 61 -8.93 6.39 20.26
N ILE A 62 -8.28 5.23 20.29
CA ILE A 62 -6.94 5.08 20.86
C ILE A 62 -5.92 5.01 19.73
N GLU A 63 -4.91 5.87 19.82
CA GLU A 63 -3.79 5.90 18.87
C GLU A 63 -2.75 4.84 19.23
N PHE A 64 -2.30 4.10 18.22
CA PHE A 64 -1.19 3.17 18.33
C PHE A 64 -0.18 3.40 17.20
N PRO A 65 1.12 3.18 17.45
CA PRO A 65 2.12 3.23 16.41
C PRO A 65 1.89 2.13 15.36
N ALA A 66 1.88 2.53 14.10
CA ALA A 66 1.87 1.66 12.93
C ALA A 66 3.27 1.12 12.58
N SER A 67 4.31 1.74 13.15
CA SER A 67 5.72 1.41 12.99
C SER A 67 6.42 1.52 14.34
N CYS A 68 7.35 0.62 14.60
CA CYS A 68 8.19 0.64 15.79
C CYS A 68 9.48 1.46 15.60
N ILE A 69 9.53 2.26 14.54
CA ILE A 69 10.63 3.17 14.22
C ILE A 69 10.05 4.57 14.02
N ILE A 70 10.66 5.55 14.68
CA ILE A 70 10.42 6.98 14.49
C ILE A 70 11.46 7.52 13.52
N TYR A 71 11.02 8.32 12.55
CA TYR A 71 11.90 8.95 11.56
C TYR A 71 12.03 10.44 11.82
N CYS A 72 13.23 10.94 12.06
CA CYS A 72 13.50 12.37 12.28
C CYS A 72 14.25 12.95 11.07
N PRO A 73 13.54 13.50 10.06
CA PRO A 73 14.15 14.04 8.85
C PRO A 73 15.17 15.15 9.14
N TYR A 74 14.89 16.02 10.11
CA TYR A 74 15.77 17.15 10.43
C TYR A 74 17.18 16.71 10.87
N LYS A 75 17.26 15.59 11.60
CA LYS A 75 18.53 14.99 12.04
C LYS A 75 19.03 13.89 11.11
N ASN A 76 18.30 13.62 10.02
CA ASN A 76 18.48 12.46 9.14
C ASN A 76 18.72 11.15 9.91
N TYR A 77 17.97 10.96 11.00
CA TYR A 77 18.19 9.86 11.94
C TYR A 77 16.87 9.17 12.25
N SER A 78 16.92 7.86 12.45
CA SER A 78 15.77 7.05 12.87
C SER A 78 16.13 6.28 14.13
N TYR A 79 15.19 6.17 15.06
CA TYR A 79 15.37 5.37 16.26
C TYR A 79 14.17 4.48 16.55
N PRO A 80 14.37 3.32 17.18
CA PRO A 80 13.29 2.43 17.53
C PRO A 80 12.51 2.95 18.74
N LEU A 81 11.21 2.66 18.77
CA LEU A 81 10.42 2.76 19.97
C LEU A 81 10.89 1.72 21.01
N PRO A 82 10.68 1.97 22.31
CA PRO A 82 11.02 1.02 23.37
C PRO A 82 10.41 -0.37 23.13
N ASP A 83 11.18 -1.41 23.44
CA ASP A 83 10.68 -2.79 23.38
C ASP A 83 9.47 -2.96 24.33
N GLY A 84 8.46 -3.71 23.87
CA GLY A 84 7.19 -3.86 24.58
C GLY A 84 6.16 -2.77 24.30
N THR A 85 6.48 -1.74 23.52
CA THR A 85 5.48 -0.75 23.05
C THR A 85 4.41 -1.45 22.21
N ARG A 86 3.12 -1.23 22.51
CA ARG A 86 2.01 -1.78 21.71
C ARG A 86 2.00 -1.13 20.32
N CYS A 87 1.84 -1.93 19.28
CA CYS A 87 1.82 -1.47 17.89
C CYS A 87 0.72 -2.18 17.08
N LEU A 88 0.32 -1.55 15.98
CA LEU A 88 -0.65 -2.10 15.03
C LEU A 88 0.01 -2.32 13.67
N GLN A 89 -0.33 -3.43 13.03
CA GLN A 89 0.11 -3.72 11.68
C GLN A 89 -1.10 -4.03 10.80
N PHE A 90 -1.19 -3.42 9.61
CA PHE A 90 -2.28 -3.75 8.71
C PHE A 90 -2.30 -5.23 8.32
N TYR A 91 -3.46 -5.85 8.47
CA TYR A 91 -3.70 -7.21 8.01
C TYR A 91 -4.02 -7.18 6.52
N LYS A 92 -2.99 -7.33 5.69
CA LYS A 92 -3.15 -7.48 4.24
C LYS A 92 -3.69 -8.87 3.95
N LYS A 93 -5.00 -9.01 3.66
CA LYS A 93 -5.51 -10.22 2.99
C LYS A 93 -4.96 -10.21 1.57
N LYS A 94 -4.28 -11.28 1.16
CA LYS A 94 -3.75 -11.45 -0.21
C LYS A 94 -4.83 -11.72 -1.28
N PHE A 95 -6.08 -11.33 -1.06
CA PHE A 95 -7.16 -11.66 -1.97
C PHE A 95 -7.83 -10.39 -2.51
N LEU A 96 -7.75 -10.28 -3.84
CA LEU A 96 -8.43 -9.34 -4.72
C LEU A 96 -9.88 -9.11 -4.28
N GLN A 97 -10.28 -7.87 -3.99
CA GLN A 97 -11.58 -7.37 -4.44
C GLN A 97 -11.62 -5.85 -4.36
N GLU A 98 -11.99 -5.31 -5.51
CA GLU A 98 -12.29 -3.94 -5.85
C GLU A 98 -13.33 -3.25 -4.94
N ARG A 99 -13.23 -1.92 -4.88
CA ARG A 99 -14.25 -0.96 -4.42
C ARG A 99 -14.70 -1.15 -2.96
N LYS A 100 -14.23 -0.27 -2.08
CA LYS A 100 -15.11 0.63 -1.30
C LYS A 100 -14.30 1.59 -0.45
N ASP A 101 -14.33 2.83 -0.91
CA ASP A 101 -14.72 4.00 -0.12
C ASP A 101 -15.11 3.63 1.33
N ASN A 102 -14.30 4.08 2.29
CA ASN A 102 -14.59 4.00 3.72
C ASN A 102 -14.53 2.60 4.38
N SER A 103 -13.72 1.67 3.86
CA SER A 103 -13.61 0.33 4.43
C SER A 103 -12.78 0.32 5.73
N GLN A 104 -13.45 0.06 6.85
CA GLN A 104 -12.80 -0.27 8.13
C GLN A 104 -11.76 -1.36 7.90
N HIS A 105 -10.49 -1.01 8.12
CA HIS A 105 -9.39 -1.94 7.91
C HIS A 105 -9.29 -2.92 9.08
N THR A 106 -8.70 -4.09 8.81
CA THR A 106 -8.32 -5.03 9.86
C THR A 106 -6.83 -4.85 10.17
N CYS A 107 -6.49 -4.73 11.44
CA CYS A 107 -5.11 -4.67 11.93
C CYS A 107 -4.81 -5.84 12.86
N LEU A 108 -3.54 -6.19 12.96
CA LEU A 108 -2.99 -7.09 13.96
C LEU A 108 -2.38 -6.27 15.09
N LEU A 109 -2.81 -6.55 16.33
CA LEU A 109 -2.16 -6.02 17.52
C LEU A 109 -0.87 -6.80 17.83
N GLY A 110 0.19 -6.05 18.13
CA GLY A 110 1.52 -6.57 18.41
C GLY A 110 2.29 -5.73 19.42
N TYR A 111 3.57 -6.07 19.55
CA TYR A 111 4.53 -5.33 20.37
C TYR A 111 5.81 -5.05 19.59
N CYS A 112 6.43 -3.91 19.87
CA CYS A 112 7.73 -3.54 19.35
C CYS A 112 8.80 -4.44 19.96
N ARG A 113 9.63 -5.03 19.10
CA ARG A 113 10.83 -5.77 19.49
C ARG A 113 11.93 -5.52 18.47
N ARG A 114 13.01 -4.89 18.90
CA ARG A 114 14.14 -4.48 18.03
C ARG A 114 13.66 -3.63 16.83
N GLY A 115 12.79 -2.66 17.08
CA GLY A 115 12.25 -1.77 16.04
C GLY A 115 11.24 -2.42 15.08
N ILE A 116 10.81 -3.65 15.32
CA ILE A 116 9.82 -4.36 14.48
C ILE A 116 8.55 -4.62 15.28
N CYS A 117 7.39 -4.33 14.69
CA CYS A 117 6.11 -4.71 15.27
C CYS A 117 5.89 -6.21 15.09
N ARG A 118 5.86 -6.96 16.19
CA ARG A 118 5.65 -8.41 16.20
C ARG A 118 4.23 -8.73 16.67
N PRO A 119 3.41 -9.41 15.85
CA PRO A 119 2.07 -9.79 16.26
C PRO A 119 2.11 -10.80 17.41
N ILE A 120 1.08 -10.76 18.27
CA ILE A 120 0.94 -11.68 19.39
C ILE A 120 0.63 -13.11 18.87
N ARG A 121 1.06 -14.16 19.59
CA ARG A 121 0.98 -15.60 19.20
C ARG A 121 -0.41 -16.08 18.74
N ARG A 122 -1.48 -15.37 19.07
CA ARG A 122 -2.78 -15.49 18.40
C ARG A 122 -3.10 -14.13 17.78
N PRO A 123 -3.48 -14.04 16.50
CA PRO A 123 -3.71 -12.76 15.86
C PRO A 123 -4.95 -12.12 16.48
N ASN A 124 -4.72 -11.17 17.39
CA ASN A 124 -5.75 -10.25 17.89
C ASN A 124 -6.05 -9.28 16.75
N LYS A 125 -6.89 -9.74 15.82
CA LYS A 125 -7.42 -8.95 14.71
C LYS A 125 -8.36 -7.91 15.32
N VAL A 126 -8.04 -6.65 15.10
CA VAL A 126 -8.84 -5.52 15.57
C VAL A 126 -9.26 -4.67 14.37
N ARG A 127 -10.41 -4.01 14.49
CA ARG A 127 -10.80 -2.98 13.51
C ARG A 127 -9.95 -1.75 13.77
N CYS A 128 -9.44 -1.17 12.70
CA CYS A 128 -8.60 0.00 12.77
C CYS A 128 -8.91 0.99 11.65
N THR A 129 -8.61 2.25 11.89
CA THR A 129 -8.79 3.35 10.95
C THR A 129 -7.48 4.10 10.77
N VAL A 130 -7.35 4.73 9.60
CA VAL A 130 -6.23 5.61 9.28
C VAL A 130 -6.64 7.03 9.68
N PRO A 131 -6.00 7.64 10.69
CA PRO A 131 -6.28 9.03 11.01
C PRO A 131 -5.66 9.97 9.96
N GLU A 132 -6.16 11.20 9.95
CA GLU A 132 -5.57 12.29 9.18
C GLU A 132 -4.14 12.60 9.64
N ASN A 133 -3.35 13.23 8.76
CA ASN A 133 -2.03 13.70 9.16
C ASN A 133 -2.19 14.89 10.10
N ARG A 134 -1.37 14.95 11.14
CA ARG A 134 -1.39 16.08 12.07
C ARG A 134 -0.01 16.39 12.61
N ARG A 135 0.13 17.59 13.14
CA ARG A 135 1.28 17.98 13.95
C ARG A 135 0.88 17.90 15.42
N ASP A 136 1.70 17.23 16.22
CA ASP A 136 1.54 17.23 17.67
C ASP A 136 2.47 18.30 18.24
N LEU A 137 1.87 19.37 18.75
CA LEU A 137 2.57 20.51 19.33
C LEU A 137 2.77 20.34 20.85
N ARG A 138 2.39 19.20 21.42
CA ARG A 138 2.54 18.89 22.84
C ARG A 138 3.85 18.11 23.02
N GLU A 139 4.71 18.58 23.92
CA GLU A 139 5.84 17.81 24.47
C GLU A 139 5.49 17.27 25.86
#